data_AF-A0A832VV23-F1
#
_entry.id   AF-A0A832VV23-F1
#
_cell.length_a   1.000
_cell.length_b   1.000
_cell.length_c   1.000
_cell.angle_alpha   90.00
_cell.angle_beta   90.00
_cell.angle_gamma   90.00
#
_symmetry.space_group_name_H-M   'P 1'
#
loop_
_entity.id
_entity.type
_entity.pdbx_description
1 polymer ?
#
loop_
_entity_poly.entity_id
_entity_poly.type
_entity_poly.pdbx_seq_one_letter_code
_entity_poly.pdbx_strand_id
1 'polypeptide(L)'
;MTFKLENENKFDAVAPSADGGLIAIGSTLSRTSGGEEDVMLVKTDGAGNQVWLKRLPGMAPASVAAAADGGCIAGVYSVSINETDGGAEYQGTSFLIRLDAAGEEEWREALPGMKVSSVAKTPDGGYLAAGWLWNPAGSENETTGALLKTDGNGTPIWNRTFPGTAVNTAIVTSDGGCLVGGTSSPFTYDMGDGFLIRLDADGNTLWSRNYQVPVIFDLEETADGGFVYSGNYWYGLVDQDGDEAWARKMEGLTGYAVGIQPSGGYLVAGTNAASGEGFVFGTDADGAILWKMTFPGSRVYAAASVPGGGYVLAGIQFISTGNSTAWLAGITEPGEETEEPVPTTTAPGFGAAAAGAALVILITTRCRRG
;
A
#
# COMPACT_ATOMS: atom_id res chain seq x y z
N MET A 1 -4.27 5.33 16.60
CA MET A 1 -3.77 6.68 16.97
C MET A 1 -4.30 7.69 15.97
N THR A 2 -4.69 8.88 16.44
CA THR A 2 -5.15 9.97 15.56
C THR A 2 -4.12 11.07 15.62
N PHE A 3 -3.43 11.33 14.51
CA PHE A 3 -2.53 12.47 14.44
C PHE A 3 -3.38 13.73 14.36
N LYS A 4 -3.18 14.70 15.26
CA LYS A 4 -3.72 16.05 15.09
C LYS A 4 -2.87 16.79 14.04
N LEU A 5 -2.82 16.24 12.84
CA LEU A 5 -2.50 17.01 11.65
C LEU A 5 -3.73 17.87 11.33
N GLU A 6 -3.59 18.89 10.49
CA GLU A 6 -4.71 19.73 10.07
C GLU A 6 -5.92 18.87 9.64
N ASN A 7 -7.14 19.37 9.73
CA ASN A 7 -8.27 18.62 9.19
C ASN A 7 -8.03 18.35 7.69
N GLU A 8 -8.59 17.26 7.18
CA GLU A 8 -8.54 16.87 5.77
C GLU A 8 -7.18 16.29 5.34
N ASN A 9 -6.79 15.13 5.88
CA ASN A 9 -5.67 14.33 5.37
C ASN A 9 -5.93 12.82 5.44
N LYS A 10 -5.05 12.04 4.83
CA LYS A 10 -5.03 10.56 4.82
C LYS A 10 -3.60 10.04 4.84
N PHE A 11 -3.41 8.77 5.18
CA PHE A 11 -2.21 8.02 4.84
C PHE A 11 -2.49 7.06 3.70
N ASP A 12 -1.60 7.00 2.72
CA ASP A 12 -1.70 6.17 1.53
C ASP A 12 -0.79 4.94 1.60
N ALA A 13 0.37 5.06 2.24
CA ALA A 13 1.27 3.93 2.50
C ALA A 13 1.97 4.04 3.85
N VAL A 14 2.38 2.89 4.38
CA VAL A 14 3.08 2.78 5.67
C VAL A 14 4.15 1.70 5.60
N ALA A 15 5.30 1.95 6.23
CA ALA A 15 6.40 1.01 6.35
C ALA A 15 6.92 0.97 7.80
N PRO A 16 7.18 -0.22 8.37
CA PRO A 16 7.86 -0.35 9.66
C PRO A 16 9.32 0.09 9.54
N SER A 17 9.83 0.85 10.51
CA SER A 17 11.24 1.23 10.57
C SER A 17 12.05 0.32 11.49
N ALA A 18 13.35 0.22 11.23
CA ALA A 18 14.27 -0.68 11.95
C ALA A 18 14.39 -0.39 13.45
N ASP A 19 14.07 0.83 13.87
CA ASP A 19 14.03 1.29 15.26
C ASP A 19 12.71 0.93 15.98
N GLY A 20 11.84 0.14 15.34
CA GLY A 20 10.54 -0.27 15.87
C GLY A 20 9.42 0.76 15.65
N GLY A 21 9.74 1.91 15.04
CA GLY A 21 8.77 2.93 14.65
C GLY A 21 8.09 2.64 13.31
N LEU A 22 7.44 3.68 12.76
CA LEU A 22 6.77 3.65 11.46
C LEU A 22 7.19 4.84 10.62
N ILE A 23 7.12 4.67 9.30
CA ILE A 23 7.19 5.74 8.32
C ILE A 23 5.91 5.66 7.49
N ALA A 24 5.10 6.72 7.53
CA ALA A 24 3.85 6.81 6.80
C ALA A 24 3.89 7.98 5.82
N ILE A 25 3.39 7.76 4.62
CA ILE A 25 3.26 8.79 3.58
C ILE A 25 1.78 8.94 3.22
N GLY A 26 1.35 10.18 2.97
CA GLY A 26 -0.02 10.47 2.58
C GLY A 26 -0.19 11.90 2.09
N SER A 27 -1.42 12.36 1.91
CA SER A 27 -1.70 13.70 1.42
C SER A 27 -2.62 14.53 2.32
N THR A 28 -2.45 15.85 2.23
CA THR A 28 -3.51 16.81 2.57
C THR A 28 -4.57 16.80 1.46
N LEU A 29 -5.82 16.91 1.86
CA LEU A 29 -6.98 16.89 0.97
C LEU A 29 -7.53 18.30 0.72
N SER A 30 -6.78 19.35 1.10
CA SER A 30 -7.21 20.73 0.95
C SER A 30 -7.46 21.04 -0.52
N ARG A 31 -8.74 21.12 -0.89
CA ARG A 31 -9.20 21.39 -2.26
C ARG A 31 -8.91 22.84 -2.63
N THR A 32 -7.71 23.14 -3.13
CA THR A 32 -7.56 24.23 -4.09
C THR A 32 -7.96 23.67 -5.46
N SER A 33 -9.03 24.25 -6.01
CA SER A 33 -9.46 24.04 -7.40
C SER A 33 -8.25 24.22 -8.33
N GLY A 34 -7.70 23.09 -8.79
CA GLY A 34 -6.38 23.03 -9.45
C GLY A 34 -5.60 21.73 -9.18
N GLY A 35 -5.91 20.98 -8.11
CA GLY A 35 -5.46 19.58 -7.97
C GLY A 35 -4.07 19.36 -7.37
N GLU A 36 -3.51 20.34 -6.68
CA GLU A 36 -2.25 20.17 -5.95
C GLU A 36 -2.53 19.58 -4.56
N GLU A 37 -2.26 18.29 -4.37
CA GLU A 37 -2.11 17.68 -3.05
C GLU A 37 -0.73 18.05 -2.49
N ASP A 38 -0.60 18.14 -1.15
CA ASP A 38 0.71 18.18 -0.51
C ASP A 38 1.01 16.82 0.13
N VAL A 39 2.17 16.25 -0.17
CA VAL A 39 2.63 15.05 0.53
C VAL A 39 2.97 15.42 1.96
N MET A 40 2.50 14.58 2.88
CA MET A 40 2.97 14.51 4.25
C MET A 40 3.70 13.20 4.48
N LEU A 41 4.91 13.29 5.00
CA LEU A 41 5.71 12.15 5.41
C LEU A 41 5.94 12.22 6.92
N VAL A 42 5.56 11.17 7.63
CA VAL A 42 5.59 11.10 9.09
C VAL A 42 6.48 9.93 9.52
N LYS A 43 7.44 10.19 10.39
CA LYS A 43 8.13 9.14 11.14
C LYS A 43 7.66 9.14 12.59
N THR A 44 7.45 7.94 13.14
CA THR A 44 7.18 7.74 14.55
C THR A 44 8.28 6.93 15.23
N ASP A 45 8.37 7.01 16.55
CA ASP A 45 9.10 6.04 17.35
C ASP A 45 8.24 4.76 17.56
N GLY A 46 8.81 3.75 18.22
CA GLY A 46 8.09 2.50 18.54
C GLY A 46 6.98 2.65 19.59
N ALA A 47 6.87 3.81 20.24
CA ALA A 47 5.74 4.19 21.08
C ALA A 47 4.69 5.00 20.31
N GLY A 48 4.85 5.15 18.99
CA GLY A 48 3.95 5.89 18.09
C GLY A 48 4.07 7.41 18.20
N ASN A 49 4.99 7.96 18.97
CA ASN A 49 5.18 9.40 19.03
C ASN A 49 5.81 9.90 17.73
N GLN A 50 5.33 11.02 17.20
CA GLN A 50 5.92 11.65 16.03
C GLN A 50 7.38 12.07 16.33
N VAL A 51 8.31 11.53 15.55
CA VAL A 51 9.73 11.93 15.55
C VAL A 51 9.92 13.15 14.65
N TRP A 52 9.41 13.07 13.42
CA TRP A 52 9.39 14.19 12.49
C TRP A 52 8.21 14.13 11.53
N LEU A 53 7.91 15.27 10.93
CA LEU A 53 6.94 15.47 9.86
C LEU A 53 7.60 16.30 8.76
N LYS A 54 7.54 15.84 7.52
CA LYS A 54 8.00 16.58 6.33
C LYS A 54 6.82 16.81 5.39
N ARG A 55 6.82 17.96 4.72
CA ARG A 55 5.82 18.34 3.72
C ARG A 55 6.49 18.59 2.39
N LEU A 56 5.94 18.02 1.32
CA LEU A 56 6.39 18.27 -0.05
C LEU A 56 5.21 18.87 -0.82
N PRO A 57 5.19 20.20 -1.01
CA PRO A 57 4.05 20.86 -1.60
C PRO A 57 3.92 20.56 -3.10
N GLY A 58 2.69 20.51 -3.61
CA GLY A 58 2.41 20.30 -5.04
C GLY A 58 2.80 18.91 -5.55
N MET A 59 2.75 17.90 -4.68
CA MET A 59 3.09 16.52 -4.98
C MET A 59 2.08 15.56 -4.34
N ALA A 60 1.73 14.50 -5.04
CA ALA A 60 0.92 13.39 -4.55
C ALA A 60 1.80 12.24 -4.02
N PRO A 61 1.39 11.56 -2.95
CA PRO A 61 2.09 10.40 -2.41
C PRO A 61 1.86 9.17 -3.31
N ALA A 62 2.82 8.25 -3.32
CA ALA A 62 2.64 6.93 -3.94
C ALA A 62 2.99 5.80 -2.98
N SER A 63 4.25 5.71 -2.57
CA SER A 63 4.73 4.62 -1.70
C SER A 63 5.93 5.07 -0.87
N VAL A 64 6.21 4.34 0.21
CA VAL A 64 7.37 4.55 1.08
C VAL A 64 7.95 3.20 1.49
N ALA A 65 9.27 3.10 1.54
CA ALA A 65 9.97 1.96 2.11
C ALA A 65 11.04 2.43 3.10
N ALA A 66 11.10 1.76 4.26
CA ALA A 66 12.09 2.05 5.28
C ALA A 66 13.49 1.59 4.84
N ALA A 67 14.50 2.39 5.15
CA ALA A 67 15.91 2.05 4.96
C ALA A 67 16.50 1.44 6.23
N ALA A 68 17.57 0.65 6.07
CA ALA A 68 18.20 -0.06 7.20
C ALA A 68 18.97 0.87 8.14
N ASP A 69 19.33 2.06 7.68
CA ASP A 69 19.97 3.13 8.45
C ASP A 69 18.97 3.99 9.24
N GLY A 70 17.67 3.63 9.23
CA GLY A 70 16.60 4.35 9.92
C GLY A 70 15.94 5.45 9.10
N GLY A 71 16.45 5.73 7.88
CA GLY A 71 15.84 6.61 6.89
C GLY A 71 14.74 5.93 6.07
N CYS A 72 14.41 6.50 4.90
CA CYS A 72 13.46 5.92 3.95
C CYS A 72 13.68 6.38 2.51
N ILE A 73 13.15 5.60 1.57
CA ILE A 73 12.89 6.03 0.20
C ILE A 73 11.40 6.32 0.04
N ALA A 74 11.06 7.48 -0.52
CA ALA A 74 9.68 7.86 -0.83
C ALA A 74 9.48 8.00 -2.34
N GLY A 75 8.41 7.41 -2.86
CA GLY A 75 7.91 7.66 -4.20
C GLY A 75 6.80 8.71 -4.16
N VAL A 76 6.97 9.79 -4.91
CA VAL A 76 5.99 10.87 -5.04
C VAL A 76 5.77 11.22 -6.51
N TYR A 77 4.68 11.93 -6.81
CA TYR A 77 4.29 12.29 -8.17
C TYR A 77 3.85 13.75 -8.24
N SER A 78 4.49 14.53 -9.11
CA SER A 78 4.07 15.90 -9.42
C SER A 78 3.37 15.91 -10.78
N VAL A 79 2.11 16.36 -10.80
CA VAL A 79 1.34 16.53 -12.04
C VAL A 79 1.55 17.95 -12.54
N SER A 80 1.90 18.10 -13.82
CA SER A 80 1.68 19.35 -14.55
C SER A 80 0.58 19.13 -15.58
N ILE A 81 -0.57 19.78 -15.42
CA ILE A 81 -1.64 19.73 -16.41
C ILE A 81 -1.36 20.82 -17.44
N ASN A 82 -0.98 20.43 -18.65
CA ASN A 82 -0.96 21.35 -19.79
C ASN A 82 -2.26 21.16 -20.58
N GLU A 83 -3.18 22.12 -20.51
CA GLU A 83 -4.32 22.17 -21.42
C GLU A 83 -3.80 22.55 -22.81
N THR A 84 -3.97 21.65 -23.79
CA THR A 84 -3.68 21.95 -25.19
C THR A 84 -4.96 21.82 -26.02
N ASP A 85 -5.00 22.50 -27.17
CA ASP A 85 -6.16 22.50 -28.09
C ASP A 85 -6.55 21.08 -28.62
N GLY A 86 -5.72 20.05 -28.36
CA GLY A 86 -5.96 18.65 -28.73
C GLY A 86 -6.39 17.72 -27.59
N GLY A 87 -6.57 18.23 -26.37
CA GLY A 87 -6.86 17.46 -25.16
C GLY A 87 -5.87 17.73 -24.02
N ALA A 88 -6.14 17.18 -22.83
CA ALA A 88 -5.21 17.22 -21.71
C ALA A 88 -4.06 16.22 -21.95
N GLU A 89 -2.82 16.71 -22.08
CA GLU A 89 -1.65 15.84 -22.00
C GLU A 89 -1.28 15.68 -20.52
N TYR A 90 -1.39 14.47 -19.99
CA TYR A 90 -0.89 14.14 -18.65
C TYR A 90 0.63 14.09 -18.68
N GLN A 91 1.26 15.24 -18.45
CA GLN A 91 2.70 15.33 -18.24
C GLN A 91 2.96 15.44 -16.73
N GLY A 92 3.52 14.41 -16.14
CA GLY A 92 3.93 14.44 -14.73
C GLY A 92 5.33 13.88 -14.57
N THR A 93 5.97 14.25 -13.47
CA THR A 93 7.27 13.71 -13.08
C THR A 93 7.13 13.10 -11.70
N SER A 94 7.42 11.80 -11.59
CA SER A 94 7.63 11.19 -10.29
C SER A 94 9.03 11.50 -9.76
N PHE A 95 9.17 11.44 -8.44
CA PHE A 95 10.48 11.52 -7.80
C PHE A 95 10.65 10.35 -6.85
N LEU A 96 11.87 9.81 -6.83
CA LEU A 96 12.37 9.01 -5.72
C LEU A 96 13.15 9.94 -4.80
N ILE A 97 12.75 10.02 -3.54
CA ILE A 97 13.36 10.93 -2.55
C ILE A 97 13.88 10.10 -1.39
N ARG A 98 15.20 10.05 -1.24
CA ARG A 98 15.87 9.35 -0.13
C ARG A 98 16.11 10.33 1.00
N LEU A 99 15.62 9.96 2.18
CA LEU A 99 15.68 10.75 3.41
C LEU A 99 16.41 9.98 4.49
N ASP A 100 17.27 10.65 5.24
CA ASP A 100 18.00 10.06 6.35
C ASP A 100 17.08 9.82 7.57
N ALA A 101 17.64 9.28 8.66
CA ALA A 101 16.87 9.00 9.88
C ALA A 101 16.28 10.26 10.55
N ALA A 102 16.87 11.44 10.31
CA ALA A 102 16.37 12.74 10.76
C ALA A 102 15.32 13.35 9.81
N GLY A 103 15.05 12.72 8.67
CA GLY A 103 14.13 13.19 7.65
C GLY A 103 14.74 14.29 6.78
N GLU A 104 16.06 14.42 6.73
CA GLU A 104 16.76 15.30 5.80
C GLU A 104 16.98 14.57 4.47
N GLU A 105 16.77 15.29 3.37
CA GLU A 105 16.95 14.73 2.03
C GLU A 105 18.43 14.54 1.72
N GLU A 106 18.80 13.31 1.39
CA GLU A 106 20.15 13.00 0.93
C GLU A 106 20.26 13.16 -0.59
N TRP A 107 19.26 12.66 -1.31
CA TRP A 107 19.17 12.79 -2.76
C TRP A 107 17.73 12.63 -3.25
N ARG A 108 17.49 13.14 -4.46
CA ARG A 108 16.28 12.85 -5.22
C ARG A 108 16.60 12.53 -6.68
N GLU A 109 15.87 11.59 -7.25
CA GLU A 109 15.95 11.22 -8.68
C GLU A 109 14.62 11.51 -9.36
N ALA A 110 14.67 12.19 -10.51
CA ALA A 110 13.48 12.51 -11.30
C ALA A 110 13.15 11.37 -12.25
N LEU A 111 11.87 11.02 -12.36
CA LEU A 111 11.33 9.99 -13.23
C LEU A 111 10.32 10.63 -14.20
N PRO A 112 10.78 11.30 -15.27
CA PRO A 112 9.90 12.02 -16.19
C PRO A 112 8.90 11.07 -16.86
N GLY A 113 7.62 11.45 -16.85
CA GLY A 113 6.53 10.69 -17.50
C GLY A 113 6.07 9.44 -16.75
N MET A 114 6.84 8.95 -15.77
CA MET A 114 6.46 7.80 -14.96
C MET A 114 5.57 8.25 -13.81
N LYS A 115 4.44 7.58 -13.63
CA LYS A 115 3.66 7.61 -12.40
C LYS A 115 4.06 6.43 -11.53
N VAL A 116 4.89 6.68 -10.54
CA VAL A 116 5.31 5.66 -9.57
C VAL A 116 4.10 5.23 -8.72
N SER A 117 4.01 3.93 -8.46
CA SER A 117 2.95 3.32 -7.63
C SER A 117 3.54 2.54 -6.46
N SER A 118 4.72 1.94 -6.63
CA SER A 118 5.43 1.24 -5.55
C SER A 118 6.92 1.55 -5.55
N VAL A 119 7.52 1.54 -4.36
CA VAL A 119 8.96 1.59 -4.13
C VAL A 119 9.36 0.50 -3.14
N ALA A 120 10.50 -0.13 -3.37
CA ALA A 120 11.02 -1.18 -2.50
C ALA A 120 12.54 -1.07 -2.38
N LYS A 121 13.11 -1.53 -1.26
CA LYS A 121 14.56 -1.63 -1.08
C LYS A 121 15.06 -2.95 -1.67
N THR A 122 16.21 -2.94 -2.32
CA THR A 122 16.86 -4.16 -2.81
C THR A 122 17.93 -4.68 -1.84
N PRO A 123 18.21 -5.99 -1.80
CA PRO A 123 19.22 -6.60 -0.91
C PRO A 123 20.63 -6.03 -1.07
N ASP A 124 20.99 -5.58 -2.28
CA ASP A 124 22.28 -4.95 -2.59
C ASP A 124 22.38 -3.48 -2.14
N GLY A 125 21.37 -2.97 -1.42
CA GLY A 125 21.35 -1.62 -0.86
C GLY A 125 20.81 -0.55 -1.80
N GLY A 126 20.34 -0.94 -2.97
CA GLY A 126 19.63 -0.06 -3.91
C GLY A 126 18.12 0.01 -3.67
N TYR A 127 17.42 0.48 -4.70
CA TYR A 127 15.97 0.66 -4.68
C TYR A 127 15.35 0.20 -6.00
N LEU A 128 14.10 -0.27 -5.92
CA LEU A 128 13.24 -0.58 -7.04
C LEU A 128 12.06 0.40 -7.03
N ALA A 129 11.82 1.06 -8.14
CA ALA A 129 10.62 1.86 -8.38
C ALA A 129 9.78 1.19 -9.47
N ALA A 130 8.48 1.12 -9.24
CA ALA A 130 7.53 0.48 -10.13
C ALA A 130 6.30 1.36 -10.36
N GLY A 131 5.76 1.32 -11.57
CA GLY A 131 4.65 2.15 -11.98
C GLY A 131 4.44 2.08 -13.48
N TRP A 132 3.92 3.14 -14.07
CA TRP A 132 3.61 3.13 -15.51
C TRP A 132 3.82 4.50 -16.15
N LEU A 133 4.01 4.48 -17.46
CA LEU A 133 4.15 5.62 -18.34
C LEU A 133 2.82 5.82 -19.08
N TRP A 134 2.39 7.07 -19.27
CA TRP A 134 1.30 7.40 -20.19
C TRP A 134 1.80 7.29 -21.63
N ASN A 135 1.05 6.60 -22.48
CA ASN A 135 1.30 6.59 -23.92
C ASN A 135 0.60 7.80 -24.58
N PRO A 136 1.11 8.30 -25.72
CA PRO A 136 0.46 9.38 -26.46
C PRO A 136 -0.97 9.05 -26.87
N ALA A 137 -1.82 10.07 -26.97
CA ALA A 137 -3.20 9.91 -27.45
C ALA A 137 -3.25 9.24 -28.83
N GLY A 138 -4.12 8.24 -28.99
CA GLY A 138 -4.24 7.44 -30.22
C GLY A 138 -3.30 6.23 -30.29
N SER A 139 -2.51 5.96 -29.25
CA SER A 139 -1.77 4.69 -29.10
C SER A 139 -2.75 3.51 -28.93
N GLU A 140 -2.29 2.30 -29.29
CA GLU A 140 -3.08 1.06 -29.11
C GLU A 140 -3.42 0.80 -27.63
N ASN A 141 -2.46 1.08 -26.74
CA ASN A 141 -2.63 0.97 -25.28
C ASN A 141 -2.47 2.34 -24.63
N GLU A 142 -3.15 2.57 -23.51
CA GLU A 142 -3.10 3.84 -22.77
C GLU A 142 -1.81 3.99 -21.95
N THR A 143 -1.25 2.88 -21.48
CA THR A 143 -0.07 2.89 -20.61
C THR A 143 0.97 1.82 -20.98
N THR A 144 2.18 2.05 -20.48
CA THR A 144 3.30 1.09 -20.52
C THR A 144 3.84 0.93 -19.10
N GLY A 145 3.80 -0.28 -18.56
CA GLY A 145 4.39 -0.60 -17.26
C GLY A 145 5.89 -0.32 -17.27
N ALA A 146 6.42 0.20 -16.17
CA ALA A 146 7.81 0.62 -16.05
C ALA A 146 8.39 0.25 -14.69
N LEU A 147 9.64 -0.24 -14.73
CA LEU A 147 10.48 -0.50 -13.57
C LEU A 147 11.80 0.24 -13.71
N LEU A 148 12.31 0.73 -12.60
CA LEU A 148 13.67 1.26 -12.48
C LEU A 148 14.32 0.65 -11.23
N LYS A 149 15.44 -0.03 -11.40
CA LYS A 149 16.36 -0.37 -10.31
C LYS A 149 17.47 0.66 -10.25
N THR A 150 17.77 1.16 -9.06
CA THR A 150 18.89 2.06 -8.77
C THR A 150 19.86 1.44 -7.78
N ASP A 151 21.07 1.99 -7.69
CA ASP A 151 21.93 1.77 -6.54
C ASP A 151 21.45 2.57 -5.32
N GLY A 152 22.18 2.49 -4.20
CA GLY A 152 21.84 3.20 -2.96
C GLY A 152 21.95 4.73 -3.04
N ASN A 153 22.63 5.25 -4.07
CA ASN A 153 22.79 6.68 -4.32
C ASN A 153 21.77 7.21 -5.36
N GLY A 154 20.84 6.37 -5.81
CA GLY A 154 19.84 6.73 -6.82
C GLY A 154 20.34 6.59 -8.26
N THR A 155 21.56 6.10 -8.50
CA THR A 155 22.08 5.91 -9.86
C THR A 155 21.35 4.74 -10.54
N PRO A 156 20.73 4.94 -11.72
CA PRO A 156 20.09 3.85 -12.45
C PRO A 156 21.04 2.67 -12.76
N ILE A 157 20.63 1.46 -12.37
CA ILE A 157 21.31 0.20 -12.72
C ILE A 157 20.67 -0.40 -13.97
N TRP A 158 19.35 -0.56 -13.96
CA TRP A 158 18.59 -1.02 -15.11
C TRP A 158 17.15 -0.50 -15.07
N ASN A 159 16.51 -0.46 -16.23
CA ASN A 159 15.08 -0.22 -16.36
C ASN A 159 14.43 -1.28 -17.26
N ARG A 160 13.14 -1.52 -17.08
CA ARG A 160 12.33 -2.42 -17.91
C ARG A 160 10.97 -1.81 -18.18
N THR A 161 10.42 -2.09 -19.36
CA THR A 161 9.09 -1.65 -19.74
C THR A 161 8.24 -2.79 -20.27
N PHE A 162 6.93 -2.69 -20.05
CA PHE A 162 5.93 -3.69 -20.41
C PHE A 162 4.74 -2.99 -21.09
N PRO A 163 4.77 -2.84 -22.42
CA PRO A 163 3.69 -2.19 -23.16
C PRO A 163 2.33 -2.86 -22.90
N GLY A 164 1.25 -2.07 -22.81
CA GLY A 164 -0.09 -2.62 -22.59
C GLY A 164 -0.37 -3.04 -21.15
N THR A 165 0.43 -2.56 -20.19
CA THR A 165 0.24 -2.88 -18.77
C THR A 165 0.28 -1.61 -17.92
N ALA A 166 -0.44 -1.65 -16.80
CA ALA A 166 -0.30 -0.69 -15.72
C ALA A 166 0.12 -1.42 -14.44
N VAL A 167 1.34 -1.12 -13.98
CA VAL A 167 1.91 -1.72 -12.76
C VAL A 167 1.41 -0.97 -11.53
N ASN A 168 0.75 -1.68 -10.63
CA ASN A 168 0.27 -1.11 -9.36
C ASN A 168 1.23 -1.39 -8.22
N THR A 169 1.88 -2.56 -8.22
CA THR A 169 2.77 -2.98 -7.14
C THR A 169 3.97 -3.76 -7.69
N ALA A 170 5.05 -3.73 -6.93
CA ALA A 170 6.20 -4.61 -7.13
C ALA A 170 6.86 -4.88 -5.78
N ILE A 171 7.33 -6.12 -5.61
CA ILE A 171 8.12 -6.56 -4.45
C ILE A 171 9.48 -7.06 -4.92
N VAL A 172 10.50 -6.86 -4.08
CA VAL A 172 11.81 -7.49 -4.27
C VAL A 172 11.77 -8.85 -3.60
N THR A 173 12.27 -9.85 -4.30
CA THR A 173 12.10 -11.25 -3.91
C THR A 173 13.34 -11.79 -3.26
N SER A 174 13.20 -12.90 -2.53
CA SER A 174 14.25 -13.48 -1.68
C SER A 174 15.51 -13.89 -2.45
N ASP A 175 15.36 -14.24 -3.73
CA ASP A 175 16.43 -14.53 -4.67
C ASP A 175 17.11 -13.28 -5.28
N GLY A 176 16.70 -12.08 -4.88
CA GLY A 176 17.19 -10.80 -5.39
C GLY A 176 16.54 -10.32 -6.68
N GLY A 177 15.58 -11.08 -7.22
CA GLY A 177 14.72 -10.68 -8.33
C GLY A 177 13.59 -9.72 -7.91
N CYS A 178 12.55 -9.65 -8.72
CA CYS A 178 11.33 -8.94 -8.33
C CYS A 178 10.08 -9.55 -8.96
N LEU A 179 8.95 -9.39 -8.28
CA LEU A 179 7.63 -9.72 -8.80
C LEU A 179 6.81 -8.44 -8.94
N VAL A 180 6.13 -8.31 -10.07
CA VAL A 180 5.33 -7.14 -10.43
C VAL A 180 3.89 -7.56 -10.62
N GLY A 181 2.95 -6.76 -10.09
CA GLY A 181 1.52 -6.97 -10.24
C GLY A 181 0.78 -5.73 -10.72
N GLY A 182 -0.32 -5.94 -11.44
CA GLY A 182 -1.07 -4.84 -12.01
C GLY A 182 -2.32 -5.27 -12.78
N THR A 183 -2.70 -4.47 -13.77
CA THR A 183 -3.79 -4.75 -14.71
C THR A 183 -3.40 -4.38 -16.14
N SER A 184 -4.06 -5.00 -17.11
CA SER A 184 -3.87 -4.71 -18.52
C SER A 184 -4.31 -3.29 -18.88
N SER A 185 -3.78 -2.75 -19.97
CA SER A 185 -4.15 -1.45 -20.54
C SER A 185 -4.77 -1.68 -21.92
N PRO A 186 -5.90 -1.03 -22.27
CA PRO A 186 -6.61 0.02 -21.53
C PRO A 186 -7.26 -0.47 -20.23
N PHE A 187 -7.59 0.46 -19.33
CA PHE A 187 -8.14 0.14 -18.00
C PHE A 187 -9.60 -0.36 -18.04
N THR A 188 -9.82 -1.56 -18.55
CA THR A 188 -11.14 -2.21 -18.59
C THR A 188 -11.54 -2.83 -17.26
N TYR A 189 -10.56 -3.31 -16.47
CA TYR A 189 -10.78 -4.06 -15.24
C TYR A 189 -11.71 -5.27 -15.45
N ASP A 190 -11.58 -5.91 -16.61
CA ASP A 190 -12.27 -7.14 -16.96
C ASP A 190 -11.56 -8.34 -16.32
N MET A 191 -12.32 -9.43 -16.16
CA MET A 191 -11.77 -10.67 -15.63
C MET A 191 -10.73 -11.21 -16.61
N GLY A 192 -9.49 -11.41 -16.15
CA GLY A 192 -8.37 -11.77 -17.03
C GLY A 192 -7.33 -10.66 -17.20
N ASP A 193 -7.64 -9.43 -16.80
CA ASP A 193 -6.74 -8.29 -16.97
C ASP A 193 -5.62 -8.26 -15.92
N GLY A 194 -5.85 -8.83 -14.75
CA GLY A 194 -4.86 -8.92 -13.68
C GLY A 194 -3.68 -9.81 -14.07
N PHE A 195 -2.47 -9.31 -13.87
CA PHE A 195 -1.24 -10.00 -14.28
C PHE A 195 -0.19 -10.03 -13.18
N LEU A 196 0.73 -11.00 -13.30
CA LEU A 196 2.00 -11.02 -12.59
C LEU A 196 3.16 -11.22 -13.57
N ILE A 197 4.26 -10.51 -13.34
CA ILE A 197 5.52 -10.68 -14.09
C ILE A 197 6.65 -10.89 -13.09
N ARG A 198 7.35 -12.03 -13.21
CA ARG A 198 8.53 -12.35 -12.40
C ARG A 198 9.80 -12.04 -13.18
N LEU A 199 10.74 -11.40 -12.52
CA LEU A 199 12.04 -11.04 -13.05
C LEU A 199 13.17 -11.57 -12.16
N ASP A 200 14.31 -11.88 -12.77
CA ASP A 200 15.56 -12.11 -12.05
C ASP A 200 16.21 -10.79 -11.56
N ALA A 201 17.34 -10.90 -10.86
CA ALA A 201 18.06 -9.75 -10.29
C ALA A 201 18.61 -8.76 -11.33
N ASP A 202 18.82 -9.23 -12.56
CA ASP A 202 19.30 -8.44 -13.71
C ASP A 202 18.13 -7.82 -14.51
N GLY A 203 16.89 -8.09 -14.11
CA GLY A 203 15.68 -7.61 -14.75
C GLY A 203 15.27 -8.41 -15.98
N ASN A 204 15.70 -9.66 -16.13
CA ASN A 204 15.20 -10.53 -17.20
C ASN A 204 13.90 -11.20 -16.76
N THR A 205 12.91 -11.22 -17.64
CA THR A 205 11.64 -11.89 -17.36
C THR A 205 11.85 -13.40 -17.25
N LEU A 206 11.53 -13.95 -16.08
CA LEU A 206 11.49 -15.40 -15.85
C LEU A 206 10.15 -15.97 -16.34
N TRP A 207 9.05 -15.31 -15.97
CA TRP A 207 7.72 -15.66 -16.46
C TRP A 207 6.77 -14.46 -16.40
N SER A 208 5.69 -14.54 -17.19
CA SER A 208 4.56 -13.61 -17.17
C SER A 208 3.27 -14.40 -17.31
N ARG A 209 2.25 -14.02 -16.54
CA ARG A 209 0.96 -14.71 -16.44
C ARG A 209 -0.17 -13.71 -16.22
N ASN A 210 -1.32 -14.02 -16.82
CA ASN A 210 -2.59 -13.36 -16.55
C ASN A 210 -3.47 -14.28 -15.71
N TYR A 211 -4.27 -13.70 -14.83
CA TYR A 211 -5.10 -14.40 -13.87
C TYR A 211 -6.55 -13.99 -14.06
N GLN A 212 -7.49 -14.84 -13.67
CA GLN A 212 -8.93 -14.58 -13.79
C GLN A 212 -9.43 -13.61 -12.70
N VAL A 213 -8.73 -12.49 -12.55
CA VAL A 213 -9.02 -11.38 -11.65
C VAL A 213 -8.89 -10.05 -12.41
N PRO A 214 -9.56 -8.97 -11.98
CA PRO A 214 -9.51 -7.68 -12.69
C PRO A 214 -8.17 -6.95 -12.59
N VAL A 215 -7.57 -7.02 -11.41
CA VAL A 215 -6.41 -6.20 -11.04
C VAL A 215 -5.79 -6.76 -9.79
N ILE A 216 -4.46 -6.65 -9.71
CA ILE A 216 -3.68 -6.91 -8.51
C ILE A 216 -3.18 -5.56 -7.98
N PHE A 217 -3.42 -5.31 -6.70
CA PHE A 217 -3.01 -4.09 -5.99
C PHE A 217 -1.83 -4.31 -5.06
N ASP A 218 -1.72 -5.49 -4.44
CA ASP A 218 -0.62 -5.78 -3.53
C ASP A 218 -0.19 -7.25 -3.56
N LEU A 219 1.04 -7.50 -3.15
CA LEU A 219 1.75 -8.78 -3.24
C LEU A 219 2.63 -9.04 -2.03
N GLU A 220 2.77 -10.31 -1.63
CA GLU A 220 3.81 -10.75 -0.70
C GLU A 220 4.35 -12.14 -1.07
N GLU A 221 5.65 -12.35 -0.90
CA GLU A 221 6.33 -13.63 -1.15
C GLU A 221 6.20 -14.55 0.07
N THR A 222 5.69 -15.76 -0.14
CA THR A 222 5.52 -16.78 0.89
C THR A 222 6.84 -17.50 1.18
N ALA A 223 6.95 -18.10 2.37
CA ALA A 223 8.18 -18.76 2.81
C ALA A 223 8.60 -19.97 1.95
N ASP A 224 7.65 -20.56 1.22
CA ASP A 224 7.86 -21.64 0.26
C ASP A 224 8.11 -21.14 -1.18
N GLY A 225 8.23 -19.82 -1.38
CA GLY A 225 8.57 -19.19 -2.66
C GLY A 225 7.38 -18.88 -3.57
N GLY A 226 6.16 -19.14 -3.11
CA GLY A 226 4.94 -18.67 -3.78
C GLY A 226 4.65 -17.19 -3.52
N PHE A 227 3.52 -16.71 -4.04
CA PHE A 227 3.10 -15.31 -3.93
C PHE A 227 1.62 -15.19 -3.63
N VAL A 228 1.30 -14.54 -2.52
CA VAL A 228 -0.07 -14.15 -2.20
C VAL A 228 -0.34 -12.76 -2.78
N TYR A 229 -1.55 -12.56 -3.30
CA TYR A 229 -1.96 -11.28 -3.89
C TYR A 229 -3.35 -10.86 -3.44
N SER A 230 -3.63 -9.56 -3.49
CA SER A 230 -4.98 -9.00 -3.30
C SER A 230 -5.32 -7.94 -4.36
N GLY A 231 -6.62 -7.73 -4.59
CA GLY A 231 -7.11 -6.84 -5.63
C GLY A 231 -8.58 -6.46 -5.50
N ASN A 232 -9.23 -6.07 -6.59
CA ASN A 232 -10.67 -5.83 -6.58
C ASN A 232 -11.42 -7.16 -6.46
N TYR A 233 -12.18 -7.35 -5.38
CA TYR A 233 -13.07 -8.50 -5.15
C TYR A 233 -12.40 -9.87 -5.08
N TRP A 234 -11.08 -9.95 -5.25
CA TRP A 234 -10.32 -11.19 -5.31
C TRP A 234 -9.00 -11.09 -4.55
N TYR A 235 -8.59 -12.22 -4.00
CA TYR A 235 -7.25 -12.49 -3.49
C TYR A 235 -6.89 -13.93 -3.85
N GLY A 236 -5.60 -14.24 -3.91
CA GLY A 236 -5.14 -15.54 -4.39
C GLY A 236 -3.73 -15.87 -3.97
N LEU A 237 -3.34 -17.09 -4.30
CA LEU A 237 -2.00 -17.63 -4.13
C LEU A 237 -1.56 -18.26 -5.44
N VAL A 238 -0.36 -17.93 -5.86
CA VAL A 238 0.34 -18.59 -6.97
C VAL A 238 1.61 -19.23 -6.44
N ASP A 239 2.08 -20.29 -7.08
CA ASP A 239 3.37 -20.87 -6.75
C ASP A 239 4.55 -20.08 -7.35
N GLN A 240 5.77 -20.56 -7.11
CA GLN A 240 7.01 -19.95 -7.59
C GLN A 240 7.09 -19.84 -9.14
N ASP A 241 6.37 -20.69 -9.86
CA ASP A 241 6.35 -20.77 -11.33
C ASP A 241 5.20 -19.93 -11.94
N GLY A 242 4.38 -19.31 -11.08
CA GLY A 242 3.25 -18.48 -11.44
C GLY A 242 1.98 -19.27 -11.75
N ASP A 243 1.91 -20.55 -11.37
CA ASP A 243 0.70 -21.34 -11.51
C ASP A 243 -0.24 -21.08 -10.33
N GLU A 244 -1.53 -20.86 -10.62
CA GLU A 244 -2.53 -20.54 -9.61
C GLU A 244 -2.78 -21.75 -8.69
N ALA A 245 -2.39 -21.63 -7.42
CA ALA A 245 -2.74 -22.60 -6.40
C ALA A 245 -4.21 -22.44 -6.00
N TRP A 246 -4.64 -21.20 -5.80
CA TRP A 246 -6.05 -20.85 -5.62
C TRP A 246 -6.33 -19.36 -5.82
N ALA A 247 -7.57 -19.06 -6.21
CA ALA A 247 -8.17 -17.73 -6.10
C ALA A 247 -9.45 -17.79 -5.25
N ARG A 248 -9.73 -16.72 -4.51
CA ARG A 248 -10.90 -16.57 -3.63
C ARG A 248 -11.57 -15.23 -3.88
N LYS A 249 -12.90 -15.24 -3.88
CA LYS A 249 -13.71 -14.03 -4.01
C LYS A 249 -14.01 -13.43 -2.64
N MET A 250 -13.82 -12.12 -2.48
CA MET A 250 -14.13 -11.36 -1.27
C MET A 250 -15.27 -10.36 -1.54
N GLU A 251 -16.47 -10.87 -1.84
CA GLU A 251 -17.65 -10.12 -2.31
C GLU A 251 -17.76 -8.65 -1.88
N GLY A 252 -17.63 -7.72 -2.84
CA GLY A 252 -17.77 -6.28 -2.60
C GLY A 252 -16.60 -5.63 -1.84
N LEU A 253 -15.55 -6.37 -1.51
CA LEU A 253 -14.35 -5.87 -0.87
C LEU A 253 -13.23 -5.63 -1.90
N THR A 254 -12.53 -4.52 -1.77
CA THR A 254 -11.28 -4.24 -2.49
C THR A 254 -10.13 -4.32 -1.50
N GLY A 255 -9.21 -5.26 -1.73
CA GLY A 255 -8.00 -5.45 -0.93
C GLY A 255 -6.88 -4.58 -1.49
N TYR A 256 -6.38 -3.66 -0.67
CA TYR A 256 -5.28 -2.76 -1.02
C TYR A 256 -3.97 -3.20 -0.39
N ALA A 257 -4.00 -4.11 0.58
CA ALA A 257 -2.82 -4.69 1.20
C ALA A 257 -3.03 -6.16 1.49
N VAL A 258 -1.97 -6.94 1.31
CA VAL A 258 -1.88 -8.35 1.70
C VAL A 258 -0.72 -8.55 2.66
N GLY A 259 -0.85 -9.53 3.56
CA GLY A 259 0.07 -9.80 4.66
C GLY A 259 0.25 -11.29 4.90
N ILE A 260 1.43 -11.77 5.26
CA ILE A 260 1.64 -13.15 5.75
C ILE A 260 1.47 -13.21 7.26
N GLN A 261 0.61 -14.10 7.72
CA GLN A 261 0.26 -14.28 9.13
C GLN A 261 1.31 -15.12 9.88
N PRO A 262 1.82 -14.69 11.06
CA PRO A 262 2.73 -15.50 11.86
C PRO A 262 2.15 -16.86 12.30
N SER A 263 0.83 -16.95 12.47
CA SER A 263 0.12 -18.21 12.78
C SER A 263 -0.04 -19.15 11.57
N GLY A 264 0.35 -18.69 10.37
CA GLY A 264 0.05 -19.34 9.10
C GLY A 264 -1.21 -18.74 8.44
N GLY A 265 -1.21 -18.69 7.11
CA GLY A 265 -2.27 -18.03 6.34
C GLY A 265 -1.96 -16.59 6.00
N TYR A 266 -3.00 -15.82 5.66
CA TYR A 266 -2.86 -14.50 5.04
C TYR A 266 -3.85 -13.48 5.55
N LEU A 267 -3.37 -12.25 5.70
CA LEU A 267 -4.15 -11.07 6.01
C LEU A 267 -4.46 -10.30 4.74
N VAL A 268 -5.68 -9.80 4.62
CA VAL A 268 -6.06 -8.84 3.57
C VAL A 268 -6.75 -7.65 4.22
N ALA A 269 -6.31 -6.45 3.88
CA ALA A 269 -6.90 -5.20 4.35
C ALA A 269 -7.30 -4.30 3.18
N GLY A 270 -8.35 -3.52 3.37
CA GLY A 270 -8.80 -2.58 2.36
C GLY A 270 -10.14 -1.95 2.66
N THR A 271 -10.93 -1.71 1.63
CA THR A 271 -12.22 -1.00 1.75
C THR A 271 -13.35 -1.76 1.06
N ASN A 272 -14.54 -1.75 1.68
CA ASN A 272 -15.77 -2.20 1.04
C ASN A 272 -16.19 -1.20 -0.04
N ALA A 273 -16.31 -1.64 -1.30
CA ALA A 273 -16.59 -0.78 -2.44
C ALA A 273 -17.97 -0.09 -2.36
N ALA A 274 -18.95 -0.71 -1.70
CA ALA A 274 -20.30 -0.18 -1.57
C ALA A 274 -20.46 0.78 -0.38
N SER A 275 -20.00 0.39 0.80
CA SER A 275 -20.14 1.23 2.01
C SER A 275 -19.01 2.25 2.17
N GLY A 276 -17.86 1.99 1.55
CA GLY A 276 -16.64 2.75 1.77
C GLY A 276 -16.03 2.54 3.16
N GLU A 277 -16.42 1.48 3.87
CA GLU A 277 -15.86 1.15 5.19
C GLU A 277 -14.61 0.30 5.06
N GLY A 278 -13.62 0.58 5.91
CA GLY A 278 -12.40 -0.19 6.04
C GLY A 278 -12.68 -1.59 6.55
N PHE A 279 -11.89 -2.56 6.11
CA PHE A 279 -11.92 -3.92 6.66
C PHE A 279 -10.51 -4.48 6.78
N VAL A 280 -10.41 -5.52 7.60
CA VAL A 280 -9.30 -6.47 7.58
C VAL A 280 -9.83 -7.86 7.88
N PHE A 281 -9.34 -8.87 7.18
CA PHE A 281 -9.64 -10.27 7.48
C PHE A 281 -8.35 -11.09 7.48
N GLY A 282 -8.36 -12.17 8.27
CA GLY A 282 -7.33 -13.19 8.25
C GLY A 282 -7.88 -14.50 7.72
N THR A 283 -6.98 -15.31 7.18
CA THR A 283 -7.29 -16.57 6.51
C THR A 283 -6.41 -17.69 7.02
N ASP A 284 -6.80 -18.93 6.75
CA ASP A 284 -5.86 -20.05 6.80
C ASP A 284 -4.97 -20.09 5.53
N ALA A 285 -4.08 -21.08 5.45
CA ALA A 285 -3.18 -21.27 4.31
C ALA A 285 -3.90 -21.62 2.98
N ASP A 286 -5.15 -22.08 3.06
CA ASP A 286 -5.99 -22.40 1.90
C ASP A 286 -6.88 -21.21 1.47
N GLY A 287 -6.71 -20.05 2.12
CA GLY A 287 -7.48 -18.84 1.84
C GLY A 287 -8.93 -18.92 2.32
N ALA A 288 -9.25 -19.74 3.34
CA ALA A 288 -10.55 -19.67 3.99
C ALA A 288 -10.52 -18.56 5.06
N ILE A 289 -11.50 -17.67 5.04
CA ILE A 289 -11.58 -16.55 5.99
C ILE A 289 -11.91 -17.08 7.39
N LEU A 290 -11.01 -16.85 8.35
CA LEU A 290 -11.16 -17.27 9.74
C LEU A 290 -11.81 -16.19 10.61
N TRP A 291 -11.47 -14.94 10.35
CA TRP A 291 -11.97 -13.79 11.11
C TRP A 291 -12.00 -12.54 10.23
N LYS A 292 -12.83 -11.57 10.60
CA LYS A 292 -12.94 -10.28 9.91
C LYS A 292 -13.27 -9.17 10.89
N MET A 293 -12.65 -8.02 10.71
CA MET A 293 -12.96 -6.77 11.40
C MET A 293 -13.39 -5.72 10.37
N THR A 294 -14.31 -4.84 10.77
CA THR A 294 -14.74 -3.69 9.98
C THR A 294 -14.45 -2.42 10.77
N PHE A 295 -14.09 -1.35 10.07
CA PHE A 295 -13.79 -0.04 10.64
C PHE A 295 -14.79 1.00 10.09
N PRO A 296 -15.99 1.11 10.70
CA PRO A 296 -16.98 2.09 10.29
C PRO A 296 -16.43 3.51 10.32
N GLY A 297 -16.80 4.31 9.33
CA GLY A 297 -16.32 5.70 9.21
C GLY A 297 -14.81 5.81 8.95
N SER A 298 -14.12 4.74 8.58
CA SER A 298 -12.72 4.76 8.15
C SER A 298 -12.56 4.03 6.82
N ARG A 299 -11.47 4.29 6.09
CA ARG A 299 -11.01 3.49 4.95
C ARG A 299 -9.58 3.06 5.20
N VAL A 300 -9.25 1.85 4.78
CA VAL A 300 -7.88 1.32 4.81
C VAL A 300 -7.31 1.41 3.39
N TYR A 301 -6.10 1.94 3.26
CA TYR A 301 -5.37 2.07 2.01
C TYR A 301 -4.06 1.29 1.99
N ALA A 302 -3.47 1.02 3.16
CA ALA A 302 -2.30 0.16 3.28
C ALA A 302 -2.29 -0.61 4.60
N ALA A 303 -1.51 -1.68 4.63
CA ALA A 303 -1.17 -2.41 5.84
C ALA A 303 0.31 -2.83 5.79
N ALA A 304 0.95 -2.95 6.95
CA ALA A 304 2.29 -3.50 7.03
C ALA A 304 2.48 -4.34 8.31
N SER A 305 3.16 -5.47 8.17
CA SER A 305 3.55 -6.35 9.29
C SER A 305 4.55 -5.65 10.20
N VAL A 306 4.38 -5.75 11.52
CA VAL A 306 5.32 -5.15 12.49
C VAL A 306 6.19 -6.18 13.20
N PRO A 307 7.45 -5.84 13.56
CA PRO A 307 8.30 -6.71 14.37
C PRO A 307 7.62 -7.08 15.70
N GLY A 308 7.61 -8.36 16.04
CA GLY A 308 6.94 -8.87 17.25
C GLY A 308 5.51 -9.37 17.04
N GLY A 309 5.01 -9.32 15.80
CA GLY A 309 3.70 -9.85 15.41
C GLY A 309 2.61 -8.79 15.34
N GLY A 310 1.65 -9.00 14.45
CA GLY A 310 0.58 -8.04 14.15
C GLY A 310 0.88 -7.12 12.97
N TYR A 311 -0.02 -6.18 12.73
CA TYR A 311 0.01 -5.29 11.56
C TYR A 311 -0.39 -3.87 11.95
N VAL A 312 0.08 -2.91 11.18
CA VAL A 312 -0.41 -1.53 11.21
C VAL A 312 -1.16 -1.24 9.93
N LEU A 313 -2.41 -0.80 10.08
CA LEU A 313 -3.26 -0.29 9.02
C LEU A 313 -3.06 1.22 8.89
N ALA A 314 -3.06 1.70 7.66
CA ALA A 314 -3.00 3.11 7.32
C ALA A 314 -4.16 3.50 6.41
N GLY A 315 -4.70 4.70 6.61
CA GLY A 315 -5.78 5.20 5.80
C GLY A 315 -6.35 6.52 6.29
N ILE A 316 -7.67 6.64 6.24
CA ILE A 316 -8.41 7.86 6.55
C ILE A 316 -9.58 7.55 7.48
N GLN A 317 -9.80 8.40 8.48
CA GLN A 317 -10.95 8.37 9.36
C GLN A 317 -11.81 9.61 9.15
N PHE A 318 -13.11 9.43 8.96
CA PHE A 318 -14.10 10.49 8.82
C PHE A 318 -14.64 10.87 10.20
N ILE A 319 -14.34 12.10 10.63
CA ILE A 319 -14.75 12.61 11.95
C ILE A 319 -16.16 13.21 11.87
N SER A 320 -16.44 13.94 10.79
CA SER A 320 -17.75 14.52 10.47
C SER A 320 -17.85 14.80 8.98
N THR A 321 -19.02 15.22 8.49
CA THR A 321 -19.19 15.59 7.08
C THR A 321 -18.18 16.65 6.66
N GLY A 322 -17.32 16.31 5.69
CA GLY A 322 -16.26 17.19 5.21
C GLY A 322 -14.99 17.25 6.06
N ASN A 323 -14.92 16.57 7.20
CA ASN A 323 -13.71 16.52 8.03
C ASN A 323 -13.18 15.10 8.15
N SER A 324 -11.92 14.92 7.80
CA SER A 324 -11.20 13.65 7.93
C SER A 324 -9.81 13.83 8.53
N THR A 325 -9.20 12.73 8.92
CA THR A 325 -7.84 12.69 9.45
C THR A 325 -7.13 11.41 9.03
N ALA A 326 -5.82 11.52 8.86
CA ALA A 326 -4.91 10.42 8.64
C ALA A 326 -4.95 9.49 9.85
N TRP A 327 -5.16 8.22 9.55
CA TRP A 327 -5.52 7.23 10.56
C TRP A 327 -4.53 6.07 10.50
N LEU A 328 -3.98 5.72 11.68
CA LEU A 328 -3.21 4.50 11.90
C LEU A 328 -3.90 3.65 12.97
N ALA A 329 -4.04 2.36 12.70
CA ALA A 329 -4.54 1.39 13.68
C ALA A 329 -3.68 0.14 13.68
N GLY A 330 -3.25 -0.30 14.85
CA GLY A 330 -2.58 -1.57 14.97
C GLY A 330 -3.58 -2.68 15.26
N ILE A 331 -3.33 -3.84 14.69
CA ILE A 331 -4.14 -5.04 14.85
C ILE A 331 -3.24 -6.23 15.19
N THR A 332 -3.75 -7.13 16.01
CA THR A 332 -3.15 -8.45 16.24
C THR A 332 -4.10 -9.52 15.76
N GLU A 333 -3.54 -10.68 15.44
CA GLU A 333 -4.34 -11.86 15.16
C GLU A 333 -5.11 -12.27 16.41
N PRO A 334 -6.39 -12.65 16.29
CA PRO A 334 -7.13 -13.22 17.41
C PRO A 334 -6.43 -14.50 17.90
N GLY A 335 -6.18 -14.61 19.20
CA GLY A 335 -5.70 -15.87 19.80
C GLY A 335 -6.80 -16.95 19.81
N GLU A 336 -6.41 -18.22 19.83
CA GLU A 336 -7.31 -19.38 19.78
C GLU A 336 -8.38 -19.45 20.91
N GLU A 337 -8.30 -18.61 21.96
CA GLU A 337 -9.23 -18.64 23.11
C GLU A 337 -9.91 -17.31 23.49
N THR A 338 -9.92 -16.26 22.66
CA THR A 338 -10.58 -14.99 23.04
C THR A 338 -11.66 -14.50 22.08
N GLU A 339 -12.76 -14.02 22.69
CA GLU A 339 -13.92 -13.35 22.09
C GLU A 339 -13.54 -12.29 21.05
N GLU A 340 -14.51 -11.97 20.18
CA GLU A 340 -14.43 -11.08 19.01
C GLU A 340 -13.28 -10.05 19.05
N PRO A 341 -12.50 -9.92 17.97
CA PRO A 341 -11.35 -9.03 17.93
C PRO A 341 -11.74 -7.59 18.30
N VAL A 342 -11.19 -7.10 19.41
CA VAL A 342 -11.38 -5.71 19.84
C VAL A 342 -10.32 -4.87 19.11
N PRO A 343 -10.71 -3.84 18.33
CA PRO A 343 -9.74 -2.89 17.79
C PRO A 343 -8.98 -2.28 18.95
N THR A 344 -7.71 -2.64 19.09
CA THR A 344 -6.84 -2.02 20.08
C THR A 344 -6.56 -0.60 19.59
N THR A 345 -7.18 0.39 20.24
CA THR A 345 -6.91 1.81 19.98
C THR A 345 -5.46 2.19 20.25
N THR A 346 -4.75 1.31 20.98
CA THR A 346 -3.31 1.21 21.10
C THR A 346 -2.80 0.17 20.12
N ALA A 347 -2.01 0.54 19.10
CA ALA A 347 -1.39 -0.46 18.24
C ALA A 347 -0.56 -1.47 19.09
N PRO A 348 -0.35 -2.72 18.64
CA PRO A 348 0.51 -3.69 19.34
C PRO A 348 1.98 -3.30 19.14
N GLY A 349 2.74 -3.25 20.23
CA GLY A 349 4.11 -2.69 20.30
C GLY A 349 4.27 -1.61 21.38
N PHE A 350 3.17 -1.23 22.05
CA PHE A 350 3.09 -0.09 22.95
C PHE A 350 3.08 -0.60 24.38
N GLY A 351 4.23 -0.50 25.05
CA GLY A 351 4.35 -0.84 26.47
C GLY A 351 3.28 -0.12 27.30
N ALA A 352 2.67 -0.85 28.23
CA ALA A 352 1.63 -0.33 29.11
C ALA A 352 2.05 0.97 29.80
N ALA A 353 1.43 2.09 29.42
CA ALA A 353 1.44 3.31 30.22
C ALA A 353 0.10 4.06 30.01
N ALA A 354 -0.71 3.98 31.06
CA ALA A 354 -1.96 4.67 31.39
C ALA A 354 -2.39 5.90 30.53
N ALA A 355 -3.65 5.90 30.08
CA ALA A 355 -4.79 6.60 30.74
C ALA A 355 -5.87 7.08 29.75
N GLY A 356 -7.14 7.04 30.18
CA GLY A 356 -8.16 8.00 29.75
C GLY A 356 -9.41 7.41 29.10
N ALA A 357 -10.47 7.26 29.88
CA ALA A 357 -11.76 6.71 29.52
C ALA A 357 -12.50 7.39 28.34
N ALA A 358 -13.16 6.58 27.51
CA ALA A 358 -14.46 6.88 26.91
C ALA A 358 -15.15 5.56 26.51
N LEU A 359 -15.88 4.98 27.45
CA LEU A 359 -16.67 3.76 27.29
C LEU A 359 -18.04 4.13 26.72
N VAL A 360 -18.41 3.60 25.55
CA VAL A 360 -19.81 3.60 25.06
C VAL A 360 -20.31 2.18 25.10
N ILE A 361 -21.15 1.86 26.09
CA ILE A 361 -21.86 0.58 26.21
C ILE A 361 -23.10 0.64 25.31
N LEU A 362 -23.19 -0.23 24.31
CA LEU A 362 -24.43 -0.50 23.58
C LEU A 362 -25.19 -1.60 24.30
N ILE A 363 -26.21 -1.23 25.07
CA ILE A 363 -27.15 -2.16 25.71
C ILE A 363 -28.04 -2.76 24.60
N THR A 364 -27.93 -4.06 24.37
CA THR A 364 -28.90 -4.82 23.59
C THR A 364 -30.12 -5.10 24.47
N THR A 365 -31.23 -4.39 24.22
CA THR A 365 -32.54 -4.75 24.78
C THR A 365 -33.05 -6.01 24.10
N ARG A 366 -32.90 -7.14 24.78
CA ARG A 366 -33.66 -8.37 24.51
C ARG A 366 -35.13 -8.14 24.85
N CYS A 367 -35.98 -7.98 23.82
CA CYS A 367 -37.41 -8.24 23.96
C CYS A 367 -37.66 -9.76 24.02
N ARG A 368 -38.08 -10.28 25.19
CA ARG A 368 -38.85 -11.52 25.35
C ARG A 368 -40.26 -11.08 25.77
N ARG A 369 -41.27 -11.26 24.93
CA ARG A 369 -42.12 -12.46 24.69
C ARG A 369 -43.50 -12.19 25.29
N GLY A 370 -44.54 -12.36 24.47
CA GLY A 370 -45.78 -12.97 24.94
C GLY A 370 -45.59 -14.47 25.09
#